data_AF-A0A971P3W7-F1
#
_entry.id   AF-A0A971P3W7-F1
#
_cell.length_a   1.000
_cell.length_b   1.000
_cell.length_c   1.000
_cell.angle_alpha   90.00
_cell.angle_beta   90.00
_cell.angle_gamma   90.00
#
_symmetry.space_group_name_H-M   'P 1'
#
loop_
_entity.id
_entity.type
_entity.pdbx_description
1 polymer ?
#
loop_
_entity_poly.entity_id
_entity_poly.type
_entity_poly.pdbx_seq_one_letter_code
_entity_poly.pdbx_strand_id
1 'polypeptide(L)'
;MNLKIYKRGQGKNTRLWTGLVCFVIAAYGCVVLHLRLQATTTNVWVETLIPAGLCAVFAGLIWWLSNLPSVADFLIAAEGEIKKVSWSSRKEIINSTMVVIIVVAVMSIGIGVWDLALHAFFDNVVKLY
;
A
#
# COMPACT_ATOMS: atom_id res chain seq x y z
N MET A 1 -18.89 -30.87 9.77
CA MET A 1 -18.56 -29.45 10.00
C MET A 1 -19.58 -28.58 9.28
N ASN A 2 -20.39 -27.82 10.01
CA ASN A 2 -21.43 -26.98 9.43
C ASN A 2 -20.76 -25.75 8.80
N LEU A 3 -20.71 -25.65 7.46
CA LEU A 3 -20.19 -24.49 6.72
C LEU A 3 -21.15 -23.29 6.81
N LYS A 4 -21.52 -22.90 8.04
CA LYS A 4 -22.32 -21.70 8.28
C LYS A 4 -21.38 -20.50 8.26
N ILE A 5 -21.48 -19.73 7.18
CA ILE A 5 -20.82 -18.43 7.04
C ILE A 5 -21.29 -17.52 8.17
N TYR A 6 -20.35 -17.06 8.99
CA TYR A 6 -20.60 -16.12 10.09
C TYR A 6 -21.12 -14.78 9.52
N LYS A 7 -22.28 -14.32 10.04
CA LYS A 7 -23.02 -13.09 9.64
C LYS A 7 -23.10 -12.88 8.12
N ARG A 8 -23.88 -13.70 7.43
CA ARG A 8 -24.19 -13.54 5.99
C ARG A 8 -24.83 -12.17 5.74
N GLY A 9 -24.10 -11.25 5.10
CA GLY A 9 -24.61 -9.97 4.59
C GLY A 9 -23.83 -8.72 5.01
N GLN A 10 -23.05 -8.76 6.10
CA GLN A 10 -22.25 -7.63 6.57
C GLN A 10 -20.76 -7.82 6.26
N GLY A 11 -20.07 -6.75 5.83
CA GLY A 11 -18.63 -6.79 5.56
C GLY A 11 -18.22 -7.56 4.29
N LYS A 12 -19.16 -7.87 3.38
CA LYS A 12 -18.91 -8.74 2.22
C LYS A 12 -17.78 -8.23 1.33
N ASN A 13 -17.81 -6.94 0.96
CA ASN A 13 -16.79 -6.35 0.10
C ASN A 13 -15.45 -6.26 0.83
N THR A 14 -15.44 -5.80 2.08
CA THR A 14 -14.22 -5.67 2.89
C THR A 14 -13.50 -7.01 3.09
N ARG A 15 -14.25 -8.09 3.33
CA ARG A 15 -13.69 -9.45 3.47
C ARG A 15 -13.18 -10.03 2.15
N LEU A 16 -13.89 -9.78 1.05
CA LEU A 16 -13.49 -10.24 -0.27
C LEU A 16 -12.20 -9.54 -0.74
N TRP A 17 -12.16 -8.20 -0.63
CA TRP A 17 -11.01 -7.41 -1.06
C TRP A 17 -9.78 -7.65 -0.19
N THR A 18 -9.91 -7.75 1.13
CA THR A 18 -8.77 -8.08 2.00
C THR A 18 -8.25 -9.50 1.72
N GLY A 19 -9.15 -10.48 1.55
CA GLY A 19 -8.76 -11.84 1.15
C GLY A 19 -8.05 -11.88 -0.20
N LEU A 20 -8.56 -11.16 -1.20
CA LEU A 20 -7.96 -11.08 -2.54
C LEU A 20 -6.58 -10.41 -2.50
N VAL A 21 -6.43 -9.29 -1.80
CA VAL A 21 -5.14 -8.59 -1.67
C VAL A 21 -4.11 -9.49 -0.99
N CYS A 22 -4.47 -10.14 0.12
CA CYS A 22 -3.57 -11.09 0.79
C CYS A 22 -3.18 -12.25 -0.14
N PHE A 23 -4.12 -12.75 -0.95
CA PHE A 23 -3.86 -13.81 -1.91
C PHE A 23 -2.92 -13.37 -3.03
N VAL A 24 -3.09 -12.18 -3.58
CA VAL A 24 -2.22 -11.64 -4.63
C VAL A 24 -0.79 -11.46 -4.11
N ILE A 25 -0.63 -10.96 -2.88
CA ILE A 25 0.70 -10.81 -2.24
C ILE A 25 1.36 -12.19 -2.06
N ALA A 26 0.61 -13.17 -1.54
CA ALA A 26 1.12 -14.53 -1.36
C ALA A 26 1.48 -15.19 -2.70
N ALA A 27 0.63 -15.03 -3.72
CA ALA A 27 0.86 -15.55 -5.07
C ALA A 27 2.11 -14.94 -5.71
N TYR A 28 2.30 -13.63 -5.58
CA TYR A 28 3.52 -12.96 -6.04
C TYR A 28 4.77 -13.51 -5.32
N GLY A 29 4.68 -13.75 -4.01
CA GLY A 29 5.72 -14.41 -3.24
C GLY A 29 6.06 -15.82 -3.76
N CYS A 30 5.07 -16.64 -4.09
CA CYS A 30 5.29 -17.97 -4.68
C CYS A 30 5.97 -17.88 -6.05
N VAL A 31 5.61 -16.90 -6.88
CA VAL A 31 6.23 -16.69 -8.21
C VAL A 31 7.69 -16.29 -8.06
N VAL A 32 7.99 -15.35 -7.15
CA VAL A 32 9.38 -14.96 -6.86
C VAL A 32 10.17 -16.16 -6.32
N LEU A 33 9.57 -16.98 -5.46
CA LEU A 33 10.20 -18.20 -4.95
C LEU A 33 10.49 -19.20 -6.07
N HIS A 34 9.54 -19.42 -6.99
CA HIS A 34 9.73 -20.28 -8.15
C HIS A 34 10.92 -19.81 -8.99
N LEU A 35 10.99 -18.53 -9.34
CA LEU A 35 12.09 -17.93 -10.11
C LEU A 35 13.45 -18.12 -9.44
N ARG A 36 13.53 -18.02 -8.10
CA ARG A 36 14.77 -18.25 -7.34
C ARG A 36 15.18 -19.72 -7.31
N LEU A 37 14.22 -20.64 -7.29
CA LEU A 37 14.47 -22.08 -7.34
C LEU A 37 14.94 -22.53 -8.72
N GLN A 38 14.36 -22.02 -9.81
CA GLN A 38 14.80 -22.34 -11.19
C GLN A 38 16.29 -21.97 -11.39
N ALA A 39 16.73 -20.87 -10.76
CA ALA A 39 18.11 -20.40 -10.87
C ALA A 39 19.13 -21.29 -10.12
N THR A 40 18.69 -22.14 -9.19
CA THR A 40 19.56 -22.87 -8.26
C THR A 40 19.55 -24.39 -8.48
N THR A 41 18.47 -24.96 -9.04
CA THR A 41 18.29 -26.41 -9.14
C THR A 41 17.78 -26.85 -10.52
N THR A 42 18.29 -27.96 -11.06
CA THR A 42 17.87 -28.55 -12.35
C THR A 42 16.72 -29.57 -12.26
N ASN A 43 16.17 -29.81 -11.07
CA ASN A 43 15.07 -30.76 -10.86
C ASN A 43 13.70 -30.07 -11.00
N VAL A 44 13.05 -30.27 -12.15
CA VAL A 44 11.74 -29.72 -12.50
C VAL A 44 10.63 -29.98 -11.46
N TRP A 45 10.67 -31.11 -10.74
CA TRP A 45 9.64 -31.45 -9.76
C TRP A 45 9.74 -30.60 -8.49
N VAL A 46 10.96 -30.33 -8.03
CA VAL A 46 11.20 -29.53 -6.82
C VAL A 46 10.88 -28.06 -7.10
N GLU A 47 11.21 -27.61 -8.31
CA GLU A 47 11.00 -26.24 -8.79
C GLU A 47 9.53 -25.84 -8.89
N THR A 48 8.65 -26.76 -9.26
CA THR A 48 7.23 -26.49 -9.53
C THR A 48 6.31 -26.93 -8.39
N LEU A 49 6.58 -28.08 -7.77
CA LEU A 49 5.71 -28.66 -6.74
C LEU A 49 5.76 -27.88 -5.43
N ILE A 50 6.93 -27.37 -5.04
CA ILE A 50 7.10 -26.64 -3.78
C ILE A 50 6.37 -25.28 -3.83
N PRO A 51 6.57 -24.42 -4.85
CA PRO A 51 5.86 -23.14 -4.91
C PRO A 51 4.34 -23.32 -5.09
N ALA A 52 3.91 -24.32 -5.89
CA ALA A 52 2.48 -24.59 -6.09
C ALA A 52 1.79 -25.09 -4.81
N GLY A 53 2.42 -26.04 -4.09
CA GLY A 53 1.92 -26.54 -2.82
C GLY A 53 1.83 -25.44 -1.76
N LEU A 54 2.88 -24.60 -1.67
CA LEU A 54 2.91 -23.46 -0.75
C LEU A 54 1.79 -22.46 -1.05
N CYS A 55 1.55 -22.17 -2.33
CA CYS A 55 0.46 -21.28 -2.75
C CYS A 55 -0.93 -21.83 -2.39
N ALA A 56 -1.16 -23.14 -2.54
CA ALA A 56 -2.42 -23.77 -2.13
C ALA A 56 -2.64 -23.69 -0.61
N VAL A 57 -1.57 -23.89 0.19
CA VAL A 57 -1.62 -23.74 1.65
C VAL A 57 -1.96 -22.31 2.04
N PHE A 58 -1.31 -21.31 1.43
CA PHE A 58 -1.63 -19.91 1.69
C PHE A 58 -3.07 -19.54 1.31
N ALA A 59 -3.57 -20.06 0.18
CA ALA A 59 -4.97 -19.86 -0.20
C ALA A 59 -5.94 -20.40 0.86
N GLY A 60 -5.69 -21.60 1.37
CA GLY A 60 -6.47 -22.22 2.44
C GLY A 60 -6.41 -21.44 3.75
N LEU A 61 -5.22 -20.97 4.15
CA LEU A 61 -5.01 -20.17 5.35
C LEU A 61 -5.74 -18.82 5.26
N ILE A 62 -5.68 -18.13 4.12
CA ILE A 62 -6.36 -16.85 3.91
C ILE A 62 -7.89 -17.03 4.00
N TRP A 63 -8.43 -18.09 3.40
CA TRP A 63 -9.84 -18.41 3.50
C TRP A 63 -10.27 -18.71 4.94
N TRP A 64 -9.46 -19.48 5.68
CA TRP A 64 -9.70 -19.79 7.09
C TRP A 64 -9.68 -18.53 7.96
N LEU A 65 -8.66 -17.68 7.80
CA LEU A 65 -8.46 -16.48 8.59
C LEU A 65 -9.56 -15.43 8.33
N SER A 66 -10.00 -15.28 7.08
CA SER A 66 -11.12 -14.39 6.71
C SER A 66 -12.49 -14.89 7.20
N ASN A 67 -12.61 -16.16 7.57
CA ASN A 67 -13.82 -16.73 8.16
C ASN A 67 -13.80 -16.80 9.69
N LEU A 68 -12.69 -16.42 10.33
CA LEU A 68 -12.59 -16.38 11.78
C LEU A 68 -13.45 -15.23 12.36
N PRO A 69 -14.26 -15.47 13.41
CA PRO A 69 -15.23 -14.48 13.90
C PRO A 69 -14.57 -13.16 14.36
N SER A 70 -13.43 -13.22 15.05
CA SER A 70 -12.70 -12.03 15.52
C SER A 70 -12.24 -11.13 14.37
N VAL A 71 -11.69 -11.71 13.30
CA VAL A 71 -11.24 -10.96 12.12
C VAL A 71 -12.43 -10.40 11.35
N ALA A 72 -13.49 -11.19 11.21
CA ALA A 72 -14.70 -10.75 10.53
C ALA A 72 -15.37 -9.56 11.23
N ASP A 73 -15.49 -9.60 12.56
CA ASP A 73 -16.06 -8.50 13.34
C ASP A 73 -15.18 -7.24 13.30
N PHE A 74 -13.84 -7.38 13.31
CA PHE A 74 -12.92 -6.26 13.12
C PHE A 74 -13.09 -5.60 11.74
N LEU A 75 -13.13 -6.39 10.66
CA LEU A 75 -13.31 -5.88 9.30
C LEU A 75 -14.66 -5.16 9.12
N ILE A 76 -15.72 -5.66 9.77
CA ILE A 76 -17.04 -5.02 9.77
C ILE A 76 -16.98 -3.69 10.53
N ALA A 77 -16.34 -3.65 11.69
CA ALA A 77 -16.17 -2.41 12.46
C ALA A 77 -15.34 -1.36 11.69
N ALA A 78 -14.22 -1.78 11.09
CA ALA A 78 -13.37 -0.90 10.27
C ALA A 78 -14.14 -0.33 9.06
N GLU A 79 -14.96 -1.12 8.37
CA GLU A 79 -15.84 -0.61 7.30
C GLU A 79 -16.84 0.43 7.84
N GLY A 80 -17.38 0.19 9.04
CA GLY A 80 -18.25 1.13 9.73
C GLY A 80 -17.58 2.46 10.06
N GLU A 81 -16.32 2.44 10.52
CA GLU A 81 -15.55 3.66 10.80
C GLU A 81 -15.18 4.43 9.52
N ILE A 82 -14.79 3.74 8.45
CA ILE A 82 -14.47 4.38 7.17
C ILE A 82 -15.68 5.11 6.58
N LYS A 83 -16.90 4.58 6.78
CA LYS A 83 -18.14 5.25 6.33
C LYS A 83 -18.46 6.53 7.09
N LYS A 84 -17.91 6.72 8.30
CA LYS A 84 -18.08 7.96 9.08
C LYS A 84 -17.12 9.06 8.61
N VAL A 85 -16.05 8.70 7.89
CA VAL A 85 -15.09 9.68 7.39
C VAL A 85 -15.71 10.45 6.23
N SER A 86 -15.94 11.74 6.43
CA SER A 86 -16.33 12.66 5.36
C SER A 86 -15.12 12.94 4.49
N TRP A 87 -15.02 12.28 3.34
CA TRP A 87 -13.98 12.57 2.36
C TRP A 87 -14.20 13.96 1.76
N SER A 88 -13.15 14.78 1.77
CA SER A 88 -13.15 16.12 1.18
C SER A 88 -13.58 16.08 -0.28
N SER A 89 -14.35 17.08 -0.70
CA SER A 89 -14.78 17.17 -2.10
C SER A 89 -13.58 17.40 -3.03
N ARG A 90 -13.69 17.01 -4.31
CA ARG A 90 -12.62 17.26 -5.31
C ARG A 90 -12.22 18.74 -5.36
N LYS A 91 -13.18 19.66 -5.18
CA LYS A 91 -12.93 21.11 -5.17
C LYS A 91 -12.12 21.53 -3.94
N GLU A 92 -12.43 20.97 -2.78
CA GLU A 92 -11.69 21.26 -1.54
C GLU A 92 -10.25 20.76 -1.59
N ILE A 93 -10.03 19.57 -2.18
CA ILE A 93 -8.68 19.01 -2.40
C ILE A 93 -7.86 19.91 -3.34
N ILE A 94 -8.47 20.40 -4.42
CA ILE A 94 -7.79 21.31 -5.35
C ILE A 94 -7.45 22.63 -4.66
N ASN A 95 -8.38 23.20 -3.89
CA ASN A 95 -8.14 24.45 -3.18
C ASN A 95 -7.04 24.30 -2.13
N SER A 96 -7.05 23.23 -1.33
CA SER A 96 -6.04 23.00 -0.30
C SER A 96 -4.65 22.76 -0.91
N THR A 97 -4.55 21.97 -1.97
CA THR A 97 -3.29 21.75 -2.69
C THR A 97 -2.77 23.00 -3.39
N MET A 98 -3.64 23.82 -3.99
CA MET A 98 -3.25 25.07 -4.64
C MET A 98 -2.64 26.07 -3.65
N VAL A 99 -3.21 26.19 -2.44
CA VAL A 99 -2.63 27.03 -1.38
C VAL A 99 -1.23 26.55 -1.02
N VAL A 100 -1.03 25.25 -0.84
CA VAL A 100 0.28 24.67 -0.53
C VAL A 100 1.30 24.97 -1.64
N ILE A 101 0.91 24.79 -2.91
CA ILE A 101 1.79 25.09 -4.06
C ILE A 101 2.20 26.56 -4.06
N ILE A 102 1.27 27.48 -3.82
CA ILE A 102 1.57 28.92 -3.78
C ILE A 102 2.54 29.24 -2.63
N VAL A 103 2.29 28.72 -1.43
CA VAL A 103 3.16 28.95 -0.26
C VAL A 103 4.57 28.41 -0.53
N VAL A 104 4.69 27.20 -1.07
CA VAL A 104 5.98 26.59 -1.42
C VAL A 104 6.69 27.39 -2.52
N ALA A 105 5.97 27.87 -3.53
CA ALA A 105 6.54 28.70 -4.60
C ALA A 105 7.08 30.03 -4.06
N VAL A 106 6.33 30.71 -3.19
CA VAL A 106 6.77 31.97 -2.56
C VAL A 106 7.99 31.73 -1.67
N MET A 107 7.99 30.67 -0.86
CA MET A 107 9.16 30.31 -0.05
C MET A 107 10.39 30.00 -0.91
N SER A 108 10.21 29.24 -1.99
CA SER A 108 11.28 28.88 -2.92
C SER A 108 11.89 30.12 -3.58
N ILE A 109 11.06 31.05 -4.05
CA ILE A 109 11.53 32.34 -4.61
C ILE A 109 12.26 33.15 -3.54
N GLY A 110 11.71 33.23 -2.32
CA GLY A 110 12.33 33.98 -1.22
C GLY A 110 13.72 33.45 -0.88
N ILE A 111 13.89 32.13 -0.78
CA ILE A 111 15.19 31.49 -0.55
C ILE A 111 16.11 31.74 -1.74
N GLY A 112 15.62 31.57 -2.98
CA GLY A 112 16.43 31.81 -4.18
C GLY A 112 16.94 33.25 -4.29
N VAL A 113 16.16 34.25 -3.86
CA VAL A 113 16.60 35.64 -3.78
C VAL A 113 17.74 35.82 -2.78
N TRP A 114 17.62 35.20 -1.60
CA TRP A 114 18.69 35.23 -0.59
C TRP A 114 19.96 34.53 -1.07
N ASP A 115 19.83 33.37 -1.72
CA ASP A 115 20.96 32.63 -2.28
C ASP A 115 21.71 33.47 -3.32
N LEU A 116 20.97 34.13 -4.24
CA LEU A 116 21.57 35.01 -5.25
C LEU A 116 22.21 36.26 -4.63
N ALA A 117 21.56 36.86 -3.62
CA ALA A 117 22.09 38.03 -2.94
C ALA A 117 23.38 37.72 -2.18
N LEU A 118 23.41 36.60 -1.46
CA LEU A 118 24.60 36.13 -0.75
C LEU A 118 25.71 35.78 -1.75
N HIS A 119 25.40 35.07 -2.82
CA HIS A 119 26.38 34.76 -3.87
C HIS A 119 27.02 36.03 -4.44
N ALA A 120 26.21 37.02 -4.83
CA ALA A 120 26.71 38.29 -5.35
C ALA A 120 27.52 39.08 -4.32
N PHE A 121 27.15 39.03 -3.05
CA PHE A 121 27.89 39.67 -1.96
C PHE A 121 29.26 39.03 -1.74
N PHE A 122 29.33 37.69 -1.67
CA PHE A 122 30.60 36.98 -1.45
C PHE A 122 31.57 37.10 -2.64
N ASP A 123 31.04 37.10 -3.86
CA ASP A 123 31.81 37.31 -5.10
C ASP A 123 32.43 38.72 -5.13
N ASN A 124 31.60 39.77 -5.01
CA ASN A 124 32.07 41.15 -5.19
C ASN A 124 32.85 41.71 -3.99
N VAL A 125 32.45 41.37 -2.76
CA VAL A 125 33.01 42.01 -1.55
C VAL A 125 34.17 41.19 -0.99
N VAL A 126 34.00 39.87 -0.88
CA VAL A 126 34.97 39.02 -0.20
C VAL A 126 35.98 38.39 -1.18
N LYS A 127 35.68 38.38 -2.50
CA LYS A 127 36.50 37.75 -3.55
C LYS A 127 36.90 36.31 -3.19
N LEU A 128 35.98 35.58 -2.58
CA LEU A 128 36.17 34.17 -2.22
C LEU A 128 35.81 33.21 -3.36
N TYR A 129 35.16 33.72 -4.40
CA TYR A 129 34.89 33.06 -5.67
C TYR A 129 35.43 33.91 -6.82
#